data_AF-A0A0D2JW19-F1
#
_entry.id   AF-A0A0D2JW19-F1
#
_cell.length_a   1.000
_cell.length_b   1.000
_cell.length_c   1.000
_cell.angle_alpha   90.00
_cell.angle_beta   90.00
_cell.angle_gamma   90.00
#
_symmetry.space_group_name_H-M   'P 1'
#
loop_
_entity.id
_entity.type
_entity.pdbx_description
1 polymer ?
#
loop_
_entity_poly.entity_id
_entity_poly.type
_entity_poly.pdbx_seq_one_letter_code
_entity_poly.pdbx_strand_id
1 'polypeptide(L)'
;MAPRDDRLLATLKAAEPRGPKGLAKADPGAALALAAHCCMLECGFQVSTPGGADSDQQRQTQASPPKGWELQFPDEWVFEYVHPSKLGRFTLHCSLQRVSGRMLVSAMEAGAPGNHHLLGLQLPNYVPGGAASLSSGDWAGVVARQGPLFGMVEEHIVTPLMAMASDLPTSAPSEPLMQAAGKGSTEPRPRGWPTLPPPGSPERAYVLGAAVAVGAALAAGAVVVARRRRAAGAQPLLGWWL
;
A
#
# COMPACT_ATOMS: atom_id res chain seq x y z
N MET A 1 9.18 -24.26 -9.68
CA MET A 1 9.04 -22.81 -9.45
C MET A 1 9.83 -22.12 -10.53
N ALA A 2 9.25 -21.15 -11.25
CA ALA A 2 10.02 -20.33 -12.18
C ALA A 2 11.12 -19.55 -11.41
N PRO A 3 12.27 -19.27 -12.04
CA PRO A 3 13.26 -18.33 -11.51
C PRO A 3 12.59 -17.05 -11.00
N ARG A 4 13.07 -16.49 -9.88
CA ARG A 4 12.52 -15.24 -9.31
C ARG A 4 12.51 -14.10 -10.33
N ASP A 5 13.49 -14.08 -11.24
CA ASP A 5 13.57 -13.12 -12.35
C ASP A 5 12.34 -13.20 -13.27
N ASP A 6 11.90 -14.40 -13.64
CA ASP A 6 10.78 -14.58 -14.58
C ASP A 6 9.45 -14.12 -13.98
N ARG A 7 9.30 -14.22 -12.65
CA ARG A 7 8.09 -13.77 -11.95
C ARG A 7 7.95 -12.25 -11.94
N LEU A 8 9.04 -11.54 -11.65
CA LEU A 8 8.99 -10.07 -11.64
C LEU A 8 8.71 -9.53 -13.05
N LEU A 9 9.34 -10.11 -14.08
CA LEU A 9 9.07 -9.76 -15.47
C LEU A 9 7.61 -10.02 -15.87
N ALA A 10 7.03 -11.16 -15.48
CA ALA A 10 5.62 -11.46 -15.74
C ALA A 10 4.69 -10.43 -15.07
N THR A 11 5.02 -10.04 -13.83
CA THR A 11 4.27 -9.03 -13.07
C THR A 11 4.36 -7.65 -13.71
N LEU A 12 5.54 -7.24 -14.17
CA LEU A 12 5.74 -5.99 -14.92
C LEU A 12 4.89 -5.95 -16.19
N LYS A 13 4.86 -7.06 -16.94
CA LYS A 13 4.02 -7.20 -18.14
C LYS A 13 2.52 -7.15 -17.81
N ALA A 14 2.11 -7.68 -16.66
CA ALA A 14 0.72 -7.57 -16.21
C ALA A 14 0.37 -6.15 -15.75
N ALA A 15 1.28 -5.48 -15.04
CA ALA A 15 1.09 -4.14 -14.51
C ALA A 15 0.99 -3.08 -15.61
N GLU A 16 1.84 -3.18 -16.64
CA GLU A 16 1.82 -2.33 -17.84
C GLU A 16 1.96 -3.17 -19.12
N PRO A 17 0.83 -3.70 -19.65
CA PRO A 17 0.81 -4.56 -20.83
C PRO A 17 1.27 -3.87 -22.13
N ARG A 18 1.27 -2.53 -22.18
CA ARG A 18 1.74 -1.77 -23.35
C ARG A 18 3.27 -1.69 -23.41
N GLY A 19 3.97 -2.32 -22.46
CA GLY A 19 5.41 -2.26 -22.33
C GLY A 19 5.89 -0.93 -21.74
N PRO A 20 7.20 -0.66 -21.75
CA PRO A 20 7.76 0.58 -21.17
C PRO A 20 7.28 1.87 -21.86
N LYS A 21 6.77 1.76 -23.10
CA LYS A 21 6.11 2.87 -23.82
C LYS A 21 4.74 3.26 -23.24
N GLY A 22 4.17 2.41 -22.40
CA GLY A 22 2.93 2.70 -21.68
C GLY A 22 3.08 3.76 -20.59
N LEU A 23 4.31 3.94 -20.09
CA LEU A 23 4.64 5.01 -19.15
C LEU A 23 4.33 6.37 -19.77
N ALA A 24 3.85 7.31 -18.94
CA ALA A 24 3.48 8.65 -19.40
C ALA A 24 4.70 9.41 -19.97
N LYS A 25 5.89 9.10 -19.47
CA LYS A 25 7.18 9.59 -19.96
C LYS A 25 8.18 8.44 -19.98
N ALA A 26 9.17 8.51 -20.85
CA ALA A 26 10.31 7.59 -20.86
C ALA A 26 11.25 7.89 -19.65
N ASP A 27 10.72 7.72 -18.44
CA ASP A 27 11.42 7.99 -17.19
C ASP A 27 11.94 6.69 -16.56
N PRO A 28 13.28 6.49 -16.48
CA PRO A 28 13.84 5.32 -15.83
C PRO A 28 13.48 5.25 -14.34
N GLY A 29 13.24 6.39 -13.68
CA GLY A 29 12.73 6.43 -12.31
C GLY A 29 11.36 5.77 -12.19
N ALA A 30 10.43 6.10 -13.09
CA ALA A 30 9.11 5.49 -13.12
C ALA A 30 9.21 3.97 -13.36
N ALA A 31 10.07 3.53 -14.26
CA ALA A 31 10.30 2.10 -14.50
C ALA A 31 10.81 1.36 -13.23
N LEU A 32 11.74 1.96 -12.48
CA LEU A 32 12.23 1.39 -11.22
C LEU A 32 11.15 1.40 -10.12
N ALA A 33 10.36 2.47 -10.03
CA ALA A 33 9.25 2.56 -9.09
C ALA A 33 8.17 1.50 -9.39
N LEU A 34 7.86 1.27 -10.66
CA LEU A 34 6.95 0.21 -11.12
C LEU A 34 7.49 -1.19 -10.78
N ALA A 35 8.80 -1.40 -10.92
CA ALA A 35 9.42 -2.66 -10.52
C ALA A 35 9.30 -2.89 -9.01
N ALA A 36 9.54 -1.87 -8.18
CA ALA A 36 9.34 -1.95 -6.73
C ALA A 36 7.86 -2.23 -6.35
N HIS A 37 6.91 -1.61 -7.06
CA HIS A 37 5.49 -1.92 -6.96
C HIS A 37 5.20 -3.40 -7.26
N CYS A 38 5.75 -3.94 -8.36
CA CYS A 38 5.60 -5.35 -8.71
C CYS A 38 6.18 -6.29 -7.65
N CYS A 39 7.27 -5.90 -6.97
CA CYS A 39 7.79 -6.67 -5.83
C CYS A 39 6.76 -6.75 -4.68
N MET A 40 6.05 -5.66 -4.37
CA MET A 40 4.98 -5.68 -3.36
C MET A 40 3.87 -6.64 -3.77
N LEU A 41 3.44 -6.63 -5.03
CA LEU A 41 2.40 -7.54 -5.53
C LEU A 41 2.80 -9.01 -5.42
N GLU A 42 4.04 -9.34 -5.78
CA GLU A 42 4.60 -10.69 -5.66
C GLU A 42 4.68 -11.18 -4.19
N CYS A 43 4.71 -10.25 -3.24
CA CYS A 43 4.62 -10.52 -1.81
C CYS A 43 3.18 -10.56 -1.27
N GLY A 44 2.15 -10.52 -2.13
CA GLY A 44 0.74 -10.70 -1.73
C GLY A 44 -0.02 -9.41 -1.41
N PHE A 45 0.59 -8.24 -1.61
CA PHE A 45 -0.11 -6.96 -1.48
C PHE A 45 -1.07 -6.73 -2.65
N GLN A 46 -2.17 -6.03 -2.39
CA GLN A 46 -3.18 -5.68 -3.38
C GLN A 46 -3.36 -4.17 -3.43
N VAL A 47 -3.43 -3.58 -4.62
CA VAL A 47 -3.61 -2.13 -4.79
C VAL A 47 -4.93 -1.68 -4.18
N SER A 48 -4.88 -0.63 -3.34
CA SER A 48 -6.07 -0.03 -2.78
C SER A 48 -6.58 1.09 -3.70
N THR A 49 -7.69 0.85 -4.38
CA THR A 49 -8.36 1.88 -5.19
C THR A 49 -9.25 2.75 -4.30
N PRO A 50 -9.08 4.09 -4.28
CA PRO A 50 -9.97 4.97 -3.54
C PRO A 50 -11.33 5.04 -4.23
N GLY A 51 -12.32 4.33 -3.67
CA GLY A 51 -13.69 4.27 -4.17
C GLY A 51 -14.16 2.82 -4.24
N GLY A 52 -14.91 2.38 -3.24
CA GLY A 52 -15.45 1.02 -3.17
C GLY A 52 -16.52 0.78 -4.23
N ALA A 53 -16.11 0.43 -5.45
CA ALA A 53 -17.00 0.09 -6.54
C ALA A 53 -16.69 -1.32 -7.09
N ASP A 54 -17.70 -2.17 -6.99
CA ASP A 54 -18.00 -3.44 -7.66
C ASP A 54 -16.89 -4.45 -7.98
N SER A 55 -17.08 -5.62 -7.37
CA SER A 55 -16.22 -6.79 -7.22
C SER A 55 -15.73 -7.48 -8.52
N ASP A 56 -16.30 -7.18 -9.68
CA ASP A 56 -16.00 -7.92 -10.93
C ASP A 56 -15.02 -7.20 -11.87
N GLN A 57 -14.96 -5.87 -11.86
CA GLN A 57 -13.95 -5.10 -12.63
C GLN A 57 -12.60 -5.02 -11.91
N GLN A 58 -12.57 -5.43 -10.65
CA GLN A 58 -11.45 -5.29 -9.73
C GLN A 58 -10.39 -6.39 -9.88
N ARG A 59 -10.72 -7.55 -10.49
CA ARG A 59 -9.75 -8.66 -10.66
C ARG A 59 -8.76 -8.45 -11.81
N GLN A 60 -9.16 -7.77 -12.89
CA GLN A 60 -8.26 -7.45 -14.00
C GLN A 60 -7.38 -6.21 -13.76
N THR A 61 -7.64 -5.46 -12.67
CA THR A 61 -6.92 -4.22 -12.33
C THR A 61 -5.94 -4.37 -11.16
N GLN A 62 -5.81 -5.55 -10.53
CA GLN A 62 -5.02 -5.69 -9.30
C GLN A 62 -3.52 -5.45 -9.48
N ALA A 63 -2.98 -5.75 -10.67
CA ALA A 63 -1.55 -5.60 -10.94
C ALA A 63 -1.19 -4.20 -11.47
N SER A 64 -2.15 -3.46 -12.03
CA SER A 64 -1.86 -2.16 -12.61
C SER A 64 -1.82 -1.07 -11.53
N PRO A 65 -0.86 -0.15 -11.60
CA PRO A 65 -0.84 1.00 -10.70
C PRO A 65 -2.06 1.91 -10.94
N PRO A 66 -2.43 2.76 -9.96
CA PRO A 66 -3.55 3.69 -10.10
C PRO A 66 -3.42 4.59 -11.32
N LYS A 67 -4.54 4.95 -11.95
CA LYS A 67 -4.53 5.85 -13.11
C LYS A 67 -3.85 7.18 -12.77
N GLY A 68 -2.84 7.56 -13.55
CA GLY A 68 -2.11 8.82 -13.35
C GLY A 68 -1.07 8.80 -12.23
N TRP A 69 -0.68 7.63 -11.72
CA TRP A 69 0.35 7.47 -10.68
C TRP A 69 1.68 8.18 -11.00
N GLU A 70 2.02 8.37 -12.28
CA GLU A 70 3.25 9.04 -12.73
C GLU A 70 3.13 10.56 -12.88
N LEU A 71 1.93 11.11 -12.77
CA LEU A 71 1.65 12.52 -13.13
C LEU A 71 1.62 13.45 -11.91
N GLN A 72 1.52 12.89 -10.70
CA GLN A 72 1.27 13.69 -9.50
C GLN A 72 2.49 14.50 -9.06
N PHE A 73 3.67 13.88 -9.14
CA PHE A 73 4.95 14.48 -8.77
C PHE A 73 6.02 14.03 -9.77
N PRO A 74 6.90 14.92 -10.25
CA PRO A 74 7.84 14.58 -11.33
C PRO A 74 8.83 13.45 -11.00
N ASP A 75 9.19 13.33 -9.71
CA ASP A 75 10.26 12.46 -9.21
C ASP A 75 9.77 11.56 -8.06
N GLU A 76 8.46 11.51 -7.83
CA GLU A 76 7.87 10.74 -6.74
C GLU A 76 6.68 9.92 -7.21
N TRP A 77 6.62 8.69 -6.73
CA TRP A 77 5.55 7.74 -7.05
C TRP A 77 5.02 7.14 -5.76
N VAL A 78 3.70 7.17 -5.58
CA VAL A 78 3.03 6.70 -4.37
C VAL A 78 2.02 5.62 -4.75
N PHE A 79 2.12 4.49 -4.08
CA PHE A 79 1.21 3.36 -4.25
C PHE A 79 0.61 3.00 -2.90
N GLU A 80 -0.71 2.78 -2.88
CA GLU A 80 -1.43 2.34 -1.69
C GLU A 80 -1.85 0.90 -1.83
N TYR A 81 -1.76 0.14 -0.74
CA TYR A 81 -2.05 -1.28 -0.71
C TYR A 81 -2.87 -1.68 0.50
N VAL A 82 -3.47 -2.86 0.38
CA VAL A 82 -3.95 -3.69 1.48
C VAL A 82 -3.26 -5.04 1.41
N HIS A 83 -3.16 -5.73 2.54
CA HIS A 83 -2.66 -7.10 2.58
C HIS A 83 -3.75 -7.99 3.21
N PRO A 84 -4.10 -9.15 2.62
CA PRO A 84 -5.23 -9.96 3.05
C PRO A 84 -5.11 -10.53 4.47
N SER A 85 -3.91 -10.56 5.05
CA SER A 85 -3.68 -10.99 6.43
C SER A 85 -3.58 -9.85 7.44
N LYS A 86 -3.62 -8.58 7.01
CA LYS A 86 -3.38 -7.41 7.86
C LYS A 86 -4.58 -6.47 7.88
N LEU A 87 -4.77 -5.77 8.99
CA LEU A 87 -5.83 -4.76 9.15
C LEU A 87 -5.50 -3.43 8.48
N GLY A 88 -4.21 -3.07 8.47
CA GLY A 88 -3.73 -1.77 8.00
C GLY A 88 -3.76 -1.60 6.49
N ARG A 89 -3.76 -0.34 6.06
CA ARG A 89 -3.38 0.06 4.69
C ARG A 89 -1.89 0.33 4.68
N PHE A 90 -1.23 0.02 3.58
CA PHE A 90 0.20 0.25 3.41
C PHE A 90 0.42 1.26 2.29
N THR A 91 1.44 2.09 2.44
CA THR A 91 1.86 3.04 1.40
C THR A 91 3.30 2.75 1.03
N LEU A 92 3.58 2.57 -0.26
CA LEU A 92 4.93 2.58 -0.83
C LEU A 92 5.15 3.92 -1.52
N HIS A 93 6.16 4.66 -1.09
CA HIS A 93 6.59 5.92 -1.67
C HIS A 93 7.99 5.76 -2.22
N CYS A 94 8.15 6.00 -3.52
CA CYS A 94 9.43 5.99 -4.20
C CYS A 94 9.78 7.43 -4.58
N SER A 95 10.96 7.91 -4.21
CA SER A 95 11.45 9.26 -4.53
C SER A 95 12.83 9.17 -5.18
N LEU A 96 13.00 9.75 -6.38
CA LEU A 96 14.25 9.72 -7.12
C LEU A 96 14.99 11.06 -7.02
N GLN A 97 16.21 11.02 -6.49
CA GLN A 97 17.12 12.15 -6.59
C GLN A 97 17.87 12.10 -7.93
N ARG A 98 17.38 12.82 -8.96
CA ARG A 98 17.92 12.75 -10.33
C ARG A 98 19.43 12.99 -10.45
N VAL A 99 19.97 13.93 -9.68
CA VAL A 99 21.41 14.28 -9.72
C VAL A 99 22.29 13.11 -9.31
N SER A 100 21.89 12.35 -8.29
CA SER A 100 22.67 11.22 -7.78
C SER A 100 22.26 9.88 -8.39
N GLY A 101 21.12 9.83 -9.07
CA GLY A 101 20.52 8.58 -9.56
C GLY A 101 20.11 7.63 -8.44
N ARG A 102 19.93 8.13 -7.21
CA ARG A 102 19.52 7.32 -6.06
C ARG A 102 18.01 7.44 -5.85
N MET A 103 17.35 6.31 -5.76
CA MET A 103 15.95 6.22 -5.38
C MET A 103 15.84 5.81 -3.92
N LEU A 104 15.07 6.55 -3.14
CA LEU A 104 14.64 6.15 -1.81
C LEU A 104 13.27 5.50 -1.92
N VAL A 105 13.17 4.24 -1.52
CA VAL A 105 11.93 3.50 -1.40
C VAL A 105 11.54 3.48 0.07
N SER A 106 10.34 3.92 0.37
CA SER A 106 9.80 4.10 1.71
C SER A 106 8.47 3.40 1.83
N ALA A 107 8.31 2.46 2.75
CA ALA A 107 7.04 1.81 3.01
C ALA A 107 6.57 2.01 4.44
N MET A 108 5.28 2.30 4.62
CA MET A 108 4.70 2.52 5.95
C MET A 108 3.27 2.00 6.04
N GLU A 109 2.85 1.65 7.26
CA GLU A 109 1.46 1.33 7.59
C GLU A 109 0.69 2.60 8.04
N ALA A 110 -0.48 2.82 7.46
CA ALA A 110 -1.32 3.95 7.78
C ALA A 110 -1.79 3.91 9.23
N GLY A 111 -1.53 4.98 9.99
CA GLY A 111 -1.90 5.06 11.41
C GLY A 111 -0.89 4.41 12.36
N ALA A 112 0.18 3.80 11.85
CA ALA A 112 1.24 3.20 12.65
C ALA A 112 2.61 3.84 12.31
N PRO A 113 2.92 5.05 12.83
CA PRO A 113 4.14 5.78 12.48
C PRO A 113 5.44 5.07 12.87
N GLY A 114 5.38 4.09 13.77
CA GLY A 114 6.53 3.24 14.14
C GLY A 114 6.81 2.11 13.14
N ASN A 115 5.87 1.82 12.23
CA ASN A 115 6.01 0.79 11.21
C ASN A 115 6.38 1.46 9.86
N HIS A 116 7.64 1.90 9.76
CA HIS A 116 8.19 2.63 8.63
C HIS A 116 9.57 2.08 8.27
N HIS A 117 9.72 1.65 7.00
CA HIS A 117 10.95 1.02 6.51
C HIS A 117 11.43 1.69 5.23
N LEU A 118 12.76 1.75 5.06
CA LEU A 118 13.43 2.49 3.99
C LEU A 118 14.46 1.59 3.29
N LEU A 119 14.57 1.74 1.97
CA LEU A 119 15.56 1.07 1.13
C LEU A 119 16.11 2.06 0.09
N GLY A 120 17.44 2.15 0.00
CA GLY A 120 18.12 2.93 -1.03
C GLY A 120 18.46 2.08 -2.25
N LEU A 121 18.02 2.48 -3.43
CA LEU A 121 18.32 1.85 -4.71
C LEU A 121 19.13 2.79 -5.60
N GLN A 122 20.05 2.23 -6.38
CA GLN A 122 20.82 2.98 -7.38
C GLN A 122 20.24 2.70 -8.77
N LEU A 123 19.69 3.73 -9.40
CA LEU A 123 19.02 3.63 -10.69
C LEU A 123 19.87 2.96 -11.78
N PRO A 124 21.17 3.28 -11.96
CA PRO A 124 21.99 2.66 -13.01
C PRO A 124 22.16 1.14 -12.85
N ASN A 125 22.00 0.60 -11.64
CA ASN A 125 22.16 -0.84 -11.39
C ASN A 125 20.93 -1.65 -11.82
N TYR A 126 19.76 -1.02 -11.87
CA TYR A 126 18.48 -1.67 -12.18
C TYR A 126 17.90 -1.24 -13.52
N VAL A 127 18.18 -0.02 -13.98
CA VAL A 127 17.73 0.49 -15.30
C VAL A 127 18.95 1.07 -16.05
N PRO A 128 19.90 0.21 -16.48
CA PRO A 128 21.20 0.67 -16.99
C PRO A 128 21.11 1.45 -18.31
N GLY A 129 20.08 1.21 -19.13
CA GLY A 129 19.87 1.94 -20.39
C GLY A 129 19.19 3.31 -20.25
N GLY A 130 18.84 3.71 -19.02
CA GLY A 130 18.16 4.97 -18.74
C GLY A 130 16.87 5.14 -19.56
N ALA A 131 16.67 6.33 -20.12
CA ALA A 131 15.49 6.60 -20.96
C ALA A 131 15.52 5.83 -22.30
N ALA A 132 16.70 5.49 -22.82
CA ALA A 132 16.82 4.84 -24.12
C ALA A 132 16.27 3.41 -24.11
N SER A 133 16.45 2.67 -23.02
CA SER A 133 15.87 1.31 -22.88
C SER A 133 14.35 1.32 -22.87
N LEU A 134 13.72 2.44 -22.50
CA LEU A 134 12.26 2.57 -22.46
C LEU A 134 11.62 2.76 -23.84
N SER A 135 12.43 2.93 -24.88
CA SER A 135 11.96 2.90 -26.27
C SER A 135 11.68 1.48 -26.80
N SER A 136 12.00 0.45 -26.00
CA SER A 136 11.67 -0.95 -26.29
C SER A 136 10.16 -1.18 -26.40
N GLY A 137 9.76 -2.22 -27.15
CA GLY A 137 8.38 -2.71 -27.16
C GLY A 137 8.04 -3.64 -26.00
N ASP A 138 9.05 -4.09 -25.24
CA ASP A 138 8.90 -5.07 -24.16
C ASP A 138 9.73 -4.67 -22.92
N TRP A 139 9.33 -5.17 -21.76
CA TRP A 139 10.02 -5.01 -20.47
C TRP A 139 11.29 -5.85 -20.35
N ALA A 140 11.49 -6.84 -21.24
CA ALA A 140 12.69 -7.66 -21.27
C ALA A 140 13.95 -6.78 -21.42
N GLY A 141 14.88 -6.89 -20.47
CA GLY A 141 16.13 -6.12 -20.46
C GLY A 141 16.01 -4.65 -20.03
N VAL A 142 14.80 -4.15 -19.77
CA VAL A 142 14.60 -2.79 -19.23
C VAL A 142 15.03 -2.74 -17.76
N VAL A 143 14.53 -3.69 -16.97
CA VAL A 143 14.89 -3.86 -15.56
C VAL A 143 15.90 -5.00 -15.44
N ALA A 144 17.12 -4.65 -15.08
CA ALA A 144 18.21 -5.58 -14.78
C ALA A 144 18.15 -6.01 -13.31
N ARG A 145 18.83 -7.13 -12.99
CA ARG A 145 18.99 -7.63 -11.61
C ARG A 145 17.67 -7.77 -10.84
N GLN A 146 16.66 -8.35 -11.49
CA GLN A 146 15.30 -8.48 -10.96
C GLN A 146 15.25 -9.29 -9.66
N GLY A 147 15.96 -10.41 -9.59
CA GLY A 147 16.05 -11.27 -8.41
C GLY A 147 16.69 -10.56 -7.21
N PRO A 148 17.87 -9.93 -7.36
CA PRO A 148 18.44 -9.08 -6.31
C PRO A 148 17.52 -7.94 -5.88
N LEU A 149 16.86 -7.24 -6.82
CA LEU A 149 15.89 -6.19 -6.51
C LEU A 149 14.76 -6.72 -5.63
N PHE A 150 14.14 -7.82 -6.05
CA PHE A 150 13.07 -8.48 -5.29
C PHE A 150 13.56 -8.91 -3.91
N GLY A 151 14.73 -9.53 -3.82
CA GLY A 151 15.32 -9.97 -2.54
C GLY A 151 15.50 -8.82 -1.55
N MET A 152 16.03 -7.66 -1.97
CA MET A 152 16.19 -6.52 -1.06
C MET A 152 14.86 -5.87 -0.67
N VAL A 153 13.89 -5.79 -1.59
CA VAL A 153 12.56 -5.28 -1.25
C VAL A 153 11.86 -6.23 -0.28
N GLU A 154 11.93 -7.52 -0.53
CA GLU A 154 11.39 -8.56 0.36
C GLU A 154 12.02 -8.47 1.77
N GLU A 155 13.35 -8.41 1.85
CA GLU A 155 14.10 -8.42 3.10
C GLU A 155 13.98 -7.12 3.89
N HIS A 156 14.14 -5.95 3.25
CA HIS A 156 14.27 -4.68 3.95
C HIS A 156 12.98 -3.86 4.01
N ILE A 157 12.01 -4.17 3.15
CA ILE A 157 10.72 -3.48 3.13
C ILE A 157 9.62 -4.42 3.62
N VAL A 158 9.33 -5.48 2.87
CA VAL A 158 8.13 -6.30 3.10
C VAL A 158 8.17 -7.05 4.42
N THR A 159 9.26 -7.78 4.68
CA THR A 159 9.39 -8.63 5.86
C THR A 159 9.23 -7.83 7.16
N PRO A 160 9.97 -6.72 7.40
CA PRO A 160 9.80 -5.95 8.62
C PRO A 160 8.44 -5.22 8.68
N LEU A 161 7.94 -4.72 7.54
CA LEU A 161 6.62 -4.08 7.47
C LEU A 161 5.51 -5.05 7.90
N MET A 162 5.57 -6.30 7.47
CA MET A 162 4.62 -7.35 7.84
C MET A 162 4.81 -7.85 9.27
N ALA A 163 6.04 -7.92 9.77
CA ALA A 163 6.31 -8.33 11.15
C ALA A 163 5.73 -7.35 12.17
N MET A 164 5.69 -6.06 11.86
CA MET A 164 5.18 -5.01 12.75
C MET A 164 3.69 -4.67 12.52
N ALA A 165 3.11 -5.11 11.40
CA ALA A 165 1.74 -4.78 11.04
C ALA A 165 0.69 -5.53 11.87
N SER A 166 -0.41 -4.84 12.17
CA SER A 166 -1.52 -5.42 12.94
C SER A 166 -2.22 -6.54 12.16
N ASP A 167 -2.28 -7.73 12.74
CA ASP A 167 -2.95 -8.89 12.15
C ASP A 167 -4.47 -8.74 12.17
N LEU A 168 -5.13 -9.26 11.14
CA LEU A 168 -6.56 -9.51 11.21
C LEU A 168 -6.84 -10.51 12.33
N PRO A 169 -7.87 -10.29 13.17
CA PRO A 169 -8.27 -11.30 14.14
C PRO A 169 -8.66 -12.54 13.35
N THR A 170 -7.83 -13.58 13.42
CA THR A 170 -8.15 -14.88 12.85
C THR A 170 -9.44 -15.30 13.50
N SER A 171 -10.54 -15.21 12.76
CA SER A 171 -11.84 -15.66 13.24
C SER A 171 -11.62 -17.10 13.69
N ALA A 172 -11.86 -17.37 14.98
CA ALA A 172 -11.66 -18.68 15.57
C ALA A 172 -12.29 -19.74 14.64
N PRO A 173 -11.68 -20.94 14.50
CA PRO A 173 -12.28 -22.00 13.71
C PRO A 173 -13.73 -22.13 14.17
N SER A 174 -14.65 -22.02 13.21
CA SER A 174 -16.04 -22.32 13.44
C SER A 174 -16.08 -23.83 13.68
N GLU A 175 -15.87 -24.24 14.93
CA GLU A 175 -16.06 -25.64 15.27
C GLU A 175 -17.47 -26.01 14.85
N PRO A 176 -17.65 -27.10 14.06
CA PRO A 176 -18.98 -27.59 13.78
C PRO A 176 -19.59 -27.94 15.13
N LEU A 177 -20.67 -27.24 15.47
CA LEU A 177 -21.49 -27.49 16.64
C LEU A 177 -22.25 -28.81 16.44
N MET A 178 -21.53 -29.93 16.36
CA MET A 178 -22.09 -31.28 16.43
C MET A 178 -22.49 -31.56 17.89
N GLN A 179 -23.68 -31.06 18.23
CA GLN A 179 -24.76 -31.83 18.83
C GLN A 179 -24.34 -33.02 19.73
N ALA A 180 -23.77 -32.73 20.91
CA ALA A 180 -23.82 -33.64 22.04
C ALA A 180 -25.15 -33.43 22.79
N ALA A 181 -26.20 -34.11 22.34
CA ALA A 181 -27.41 -34.28 23.12
C ALA A 181 -27.12 -35.24 24.29
N GLY A 182 -27.19 -34.75 25.54
CA GLY A 182 -27.40 -35.64 26.69
C GLY A 182 -26.75 -35.24 28.01
N LYS A 183 -27.56 -34.61 28.87
CA LYS A 183 -27.54 -34.65 30.34
C LYS A 183 -26.39 -33.97 31.10
N GLY A 184 -26.72 -32.80 31.64
CA GLY A 184 -26.60 -32.56 33.09
C GLY A 184 -25.51 -31.58 33.54
N SER A 185 -25.95 -30.61 34.35
CA SER A 185 -25.20 -29.81 35.34
C SER A 185 -24.52 -28.50 34.89
N THR A 186 -25.06 -27.41 35.48
CA THR A 186 -24.43 -26.19 36.06
C THR A 186 -23.15 -25.59 35.46
N GLU A 187 -23.25 -24.28 35.18
CA GLU A 187 -22.24 -23.19 35.04
C GLU A 187 -20.76 -23.47 35.38
N PRO A 188 -19.78 -22.80 34.71
CA PRO A 188 -19.75 -21.33 34.55
C PRO A 188 -19.42 -20.81 33.13
N ARG A 189 -20.01 -19.68 32.76
CA ARG A 189 -19.66 -18.92 31.54
C ARG A 189 -18.37 -18.13 31.73
N PRO A 190 -17.51 -18.06 30.69
CA PRO A 190 -16.80 -16.82 30.42
C PRO A 190 -16.99 -16.30 28.98
N ARG A 191 -17.41 -15.02 28.94
CA ARG A 191 -16.91 -13.87 28.17
C ARG A 191 -16.70 -13.99 26.65
N GLY A 192 -17.66 -13.39 25.94
CA GLY A 192 -17.41 -12.69 24.67
C GLY A 192 -18.60 -11.78 24.36
N TRP A 193 -18.32 -10.52 24.01
CA TRP A 193 -19.24 -9.42 23.63
C TRP A 193 -19.82 -8.59 24.80
N PRO A 194 -19.49 -7.28 24.88
CA PRO A 194 -20.12 -6.39 25.85
C PRO A 194 -21.57 -6.16 25.47
N THR A 195 -22.48 -6.67 26.29
CA THR A 195 -23.90 -6.34 26.21
C THR A 195 -24.06 -4.89 26.66
N LEU A 196 -24.68 -4.04 25.85
CA LEU A 196 -24.98 -2.66 26.23
C LEU A 196 -25.81 -2.67 27.53
N PRO A 197 -25.41 -1.91 28.56
CA PRO A 197 -26.17 -1.88 29.79
C PRO A 197 -27.55 -1.25 29.56
N PRO A 198 -28.57 -1.70 30.32
CA PRO A 198 -29.94 -1.25 30.16
C PRO A 198 -30.09 0.27 30.37
N PRO A 199 -31.10 0.90 29.73
CA PRO A 199 -31.31 2.34 29.84
C PRO A 199 -31.58 2.75 31.30
N GLY A 200 -30.78 3.69 31.82
CA GLY A 200 -30.92 4.24 33.17
C GLY A 200 -29.75 4.00 34.12
N SER A 201 -28.74 3.21 33.74
CA SER A 201 -27.55 3.01 34.58
C SER A 201 -26.48 4.11 34.36
N PRO A 202 -25.73 4.51 35.41
CA PRO A 202 -24.65 5.50 35.30
C PRO A 202 -23.49 5.03 34.41
N GLU A 203 -23.35 3.71 34.17
CA GLU A 203 -22.31 3.12 33.32
C GLU A 203 -22.51 3.40 31.82
N ARG A 204 -23.72 3.79 31.39
CA ARG A 204 -24.01 4.11 29.98
C ARG A 204 -23.33 5.40 29.52
N ALA A 205 -23.03 6.32 30.45
CA ALA A 205 -22.35 7.58 30.15
C ALA A 205 -20.88 7.36 29.70
N TYR A 206 -20.22 6.33 30.23
CA TYR A 206 -18.83 6.00 29.86
C TYR A 206 -18.73 5.35 28.47
N VAL A 207 -19.67 4.49 28.11
CA VAL A 207 -19.68 3.79 26.80
C VAL A 207 -20.04 4.76 25.66
N LEU A 208 -20.91 5.74 25.90
CA LEU A 208 -21.20 6.80 24.92
C LEU A 208 -20.03 7.78 24.74
N GLY A 209 -19.22 8.02 25.77
CA GLY A 209 -18.01 8.85 25.66
C GLY A 209 -16.96 8.25 24.71
N ALA A 210 -16.79 6.92 24.72
CA ALA A 210 -15.85 6.23 23.84
C ALA A 210 -16.28 6.21 22.36
N ALA A 211 -17.59 6.19 22.07
CA ALA A 211 -18.10 6.24 20.69
C ALA A 211 -17.92 7.64 20.04
N VAL A 212 -17.94 8.71 20.84
CA VAL A 212 -17.71 10.09 20.34
C VAL A 212 -16.24 10.34 19.98
N ALA A 213 -15.29 9.69 20.65
CA ALA A 213 -13.86 9.82 20.35
C ALA A 213 -13.50 9.26 18.96
N VAL A 214 -14.17 8.19 18.52
CA VAL A 214 -13.95 7.59 17.19
C VAL A 214 -14.53 8.48 16.06
N GLY A 215 -15.62 9.20 16.32
CA GLY A 215 -16.17 10.19 15.37
C GLY A 215 -15.30 11.43 15.19
N ALA A 216 -14.60 11.88 16.25
CA ALA A 216 -13.77 13.08 16.21
C ALA A 216 -12.47 12.90 15.39
N ALA A 217 -11.91 11.69 15.34
CA ALA A 217 -10.71 11.40 14.56
C ALA A 217 -10.93 11.50 13.04
N LEU A 218 -12.13 11.16 12.56
CA LEU A 218 -12.50 11.28 11.14
C LEU A 218 -12.71 12.74 10.71
N ALA A 219 -13.14 13.62 11.64
CA ALA A 219 -13.26 15.05 11.37
C ALA A 219 -11.89 15.76 11.30
N ALA A 220 -10.91 15.35 12.11
CA ALA A 220 -9.56 15.94 12.10
C ALA A 220 -8.79 15.61 10.81
N GLY A 221 -8.95 14.40 10.25
CA GLY A 221 -8.33 14.00 8.98
C GLY A 221 -8.83 14.79 7.76
N ALA A 222 -10.15 15.08 7.71
CA ALA A 222 -10.74 15.88 6.65
C ALA A 222 -10.26 17.35 6.66
N VAL A 223 -10.02 17.93 7.84
CA VAL A 223 -9.57 19.33 7.99
C VAL A 223 -8.11 19.52 7.57
N VAL A 224 -7.23 18.55 7.79
CA VAL A 224 -5.81 18.64 7.38
C VAL A 224 -5.64 18.55 5.87
N VAL A 225 -6.44 17.71 5.20
CA VAL A 225 -6.45 17.59 3.72
C VAL A 225 -7.09 18.84 3.08
N ALA A 226 -8.13 19.42 3.67
CA ALA A 226 -8.75 20.65 3.17
C ALA A 226 -7.84 21.89 3.36
N ARG A 227 -7.07 21.99 4.46
CA ARG A 227 -6.13 23.10 4.69
C ARG A 227 -4.93 23.08 3.73
N ARG A 228 -4.40 21.91 3.38
CA ARG A 228 -3.28 21.83 2.41
C ARG A 228 -3.70 22.16 0.97
N ARG A 229 -4.95 21.90 0.58
CA ARG A 229 -5.49 22.34 -0.72
C ARG A 229 -5.69 23.85 -0.83
N ARG A 230 -5.92 24.57 0.28
CA ARG A 230 -5.99 26.05 0.26
C ARG A 230 -4.61 26.71 0.22
N ALA A 231 -3.59 26.13 0.85
CA ALA A 231 -2.22 26.67 0.79
C ALA A 231 -1.56 26.49 -0.60
N ALA A 232 -1.93 25.43 -1.34
CA ALA A 232 -1.46 25.21 -2.71
C ALA A 232 -2.16 26.08 -3.78
N GLY A 233 -3.19 26.87 -3.39
CA GLY A 233 -3.93 27.78 -4.28
C GLY A 233 -3.55 29.25 -4.15
N ALA A 234 -2.56 29.59 -3.31
CA ALA A 234 -2.11 30.96 -3.12
C ALA A 234 -0.63 31.09 -3.49
N GLN A 235 -0.32 31.04 -4.78
CA GLN A 235 0.84 31.78 -5.29
C GLN A 235 0.37 33.19 -5.67
N PRO A 236 0.86 34.24 -5.01
CA PRO A 236 0.72 35.58 -5.55
C PRO A 236 1.57 35.67 -6.82
N LEU A 237 0.90 35.91 -7.95
CA LEU A 237 1.52 36.47 -9.13
C LEU A 237 2.06 37.86 -8.75
N LEU A 238 3.37 37.96 -8.56
CA LEU A 238 4.09 39.23 -8.48
C LEU A 238 5.35 39.13 -9.35
N GLY A 239 5.16 39.46 -10.63
CA GLY A 239 5.69 40.72 -11.16
C GLY A 239 7.17 41.04 -10.90
N TRP A 240 8.02 40.72 -11.88
CA TRP A 240 9.04 41.56 -12.54
C TRP A 240 10.04 42.36 -11.66
N TRP A 241 11.34 42.12 -11.84
CA TRP A 241 12.33 42.96 -12.56
C TRP A 241 13.78 42.63 -12.13
N LEU A 242 14.68 42.66 -13.13
CA LEU A 242 16.15 42.71 -13.12
C LEU A 242 16.93 41.41 -12.89
#